data_AF-A0A1W9YT66-F1
#
_entry.id   AF-A0A1W9YT66-F1
#
_cell.length_a   1.000
_cell.length_b   1.000
_cell.length_c   1.000
_cell.angle_alpha   90.00
_cell.angle_beta   90.00
_cell.angle_gamma   90.00
#
_symmetry.space_group_name_H-M   'P 1'
#
loop_
_entity.id
_entity.type
_entity.pdbx_description
1 polymer ?
#
loop_
_entity_poly.entity_id
_entity_poly.type
_entity_poly.pdbx_seq_one_letter_code
_entity_poly.pdbx_strand_id
1 'polypeptide(L)'
;PAPQDPAILAMPAQPSLAAARVDIPEAAALPVGVANEAGLQPKAVLAARAISQQFPQINEIGGVRPDSKPWHPSGLAIDIMIPNSGSAEGIALGDQIMAYAMANAARFGLQDVIWRGTYYTPAGPQASGYGHFDHVHITVTR
;
A
#
# COMPACT_ATOMS: atom_id res chain seq x y z
N PRO A 1 -56.26 -13.10 5.33
CA PRO A 1 -55.48 -12.72 4.14
C PRO A 1 -55.33 -11.19 4.04
N ALA A 2 -54.14 -10.71 4.39
CA ALA A 2 -53.60 -9.35 4.21
C ALA A 2 -52.08 -9.45 4.46
N PRO A 3 -51.27 -8.45 4.05
CA PRO A 3 -50.85 -8.10 2.70
C PRO A 3 -49.40 -8.53 2.41
N GLN A 4 -49.00 -8.55 1.13
CA GLN A 4 -47.63 -8.79 0.67
C GLN A 4 -46.82 -7.49 0.52
N ASP A 5 -45.51 -7.62 0.77
CA ASP A 5 -44.34 -6.78 0.46
C ASP A 5 -43.93 -5.64 1.41
N PRO A 6 -42.61 -5.52 1.66
CA PRO A 6 -41.81 -4.66 0.79
C PRO A 6 -40.49 -5.27 0.28
N ALA A 7 -40.28 -5.05 -1.02
CA ALA A 7 -39.02 -4.77 -1.69
C ALA A 7 -37.74 -4.78 -0.81
N ILE A 8 -36.92 -5.82 -0.97
CA ILE A 8 -35.51 -5.77 -0.58
C ILE A 8 -34.77 -4.95 -1.63
N LEU A 9 -34.38 -3.74 -1.24
CA LEU A 9 -33.41 -2.91 -1.96
C LEU A 9 -32.13 -3.73 -2.22
N ALA A 10 -31.80 -3.90 -3.49
CA ALA A 10 -30.48 -4.35 -3.90
C ALA A 10 -29.45 -3.27 -3.57
N MET A 11 -28.59 -3.53 -2.58
CA MET A 11 -27.35 -2.77 -2.39
C MET A 11 -26.35 -3.17 -3.49
N PRO A 12 -25.53 -2.24 -4.01
CA PRO A 12 -24.52 -2.59 -4.99
C PRO A 12 -23.45 -3.48 -4.34
N ALA A 13 -23.10 -4.56 -5.04
CA ALA A 13 -22.05 -5.49 -4.63
C ALA A 13 -20.72 -4.75 -4.44
N GLN A 14 -20.08 -4.98 -3.29
CA GLN A 14 -18.69 -4.57 -3.07
C GLN A 14 -17.82 -5.19 -4.18
N PRO A 15 -16.91 -4.44 -4.82
CA PRO A 15 -16.06 -4.99 -5.85
C PRO A 15 -15.24 -6.15 -5.27
N SER A 16 -15.41 -7.33 -5.86
CA SER A 16 -14.73 -8.54 -5.44
C SER A 16 -13.21 -8.39 -5.57
N LEU A 17 -12.47 -8.80 -4.55
CA LEU A 17 -11.00 -8.91 -4.51
C LEU A 17 -10.40 -9.82 -5.62
N ALA A 18 -11.24 -10.50 -6.41
CA ALA A 18 -10.83 -11.36 -7.51
C ALA A 18 -10.17 -10.61 -8.68
N ALA A 19 -10.38 -9.29 -8.81
CA ALA A 19 -9.76 -8.48 -9.86
C ALA A 19 -8.30 -8.06 -9.57
N ALA A 20 -7.76 -8.37 -8.37
CA ALA A 20 -6.43 -7.91 -7.96
C ALA A 20 -5.26 -8.82 -8.39
N ARG A 21 -5.52 -9.93 -9.09
CA ARG A 21 -4.47 -10.71 -9.76
C ARG A 21 -4.20 -10.11 -11.14
N VAL A 22 -3.82 -8.83 -11.18
CA VAL A 22 -3.16 -8.29 -12.35
C VAL A 22 -1.71 -8.72 -12.23
N ASP A 23 -1.20 -9.45 -13.22
CA ASP A 23 0.23 -9.74 -13.34
C ASP A 23 0.97 -8.41 -13.42
N ILE A 24 1.44 -7.90 -12.29
CA ILE A 24 2.32 -6.73 -12.29
C ILE A 24 3.56 -7.16 -13.15
N PRO A 25 4.14 -6.29 -13.97
CA PRO A 25 5.41 -6.58 -14.67
C PRO A 25 6.64 -6.49 -13.76
N GLU A 26 7.77 -7.11 -14.13
CA GLU A 26 9.05 -6.88 -13.43
C GLU A 26 9.37 -5.38 -13.35
N ALA A 27 10.19 -4.95 -12.40
CA ALA A 27 10.45 -3.52 -12.16
C ALA A 27 10.92 -2.80 -13.43
N ALA A 28 11.78 -3.46 -14.22
CA ALA A 28 12.30 -2.93 -15.48
C ALA A 28 11.22 -2.71 -16.57
N ALA A 29 10.08 -3.42 -16.48
CA ALA A 29 8.97 -3.30 -17.39
C ALA A 29 7.90 -2.29 -16.92
N LEU A 30 7.96 -1.84 -15.66
CA LEU A 30 7.11 -0.77 -15.16
C LEU A 30 7.74 0.61 -15.44
N PRO A 31 6.93 1.63 -15.78
CA PRO A 31 7.43 3.00 -15.90
C PRO A 31 7.97 3.49 -14.55
N VAL A 32 8.95 4.40 -14.61
CA VAL A 32 9.46 5.09 -13.42
C VAL A 32 8.32 5.87 -12.77
N GLY A 33 8.20 5.72 -11.45
CA GLY A 33 7.17 6.36 -10.64
C GLY A 33 7.60 7.71 -10.08
N VAL A 34 6.92 8.15 -9.02
CA VAL A 34 7.23 9.42 -8.33
C VAL A 34 8.37 9.30 -7.30
N ALA A 35 8.80 8.08 -6.97
CA ALA A 35 9.88 7.84 -6.02
C ALA A 35 11.26 8.18 -6.62
N ASN A 36 12.15 8.75 -5.80
CA ASN A 36 13.57 8.78 -6.14
C ASN A 36 14.17 7.38 -5.94
N GLU A 37 14.55 6.72 -7.05
CA GLU A 37 15.06 5.35 -7.04
C GLU A 37 16.55 5.24 -6.67
N ALA A 38 17.26 6.36 -6.53
CA ALA A 38 18.68 6.36 -6.20
C ALA A 38 18.93 5.68 -4.84
N GLY A 39 19.65 4.56 -4.87
CA GLY A 39 19.98 3.77 -3.68
C GLY A 39 18.87 2.84 -3.19
N LEU A 40 17.67 2.84 -3.79
CA LEU A 40 16.64 1.86 -3.48
C LEU A 40 17.06 0.46 -3.94
N GLN A 41 16.73 -0.54 -3.14
CA GLN A 41 16.89 -1.93 -3.52
C GLN A 41 15.88 -2.33 -4.60
N PRO A 42 16.18 -3.31 -5.47
CA PRO A 42 15.31 -3.66 -6.60
C PRO A 42 13.85 -3.98 -6.23
N LYS A 43 13.63 -4.63 -5.09
CA LYS A 43 12.28 -4.92 -4.56
C LYS A 43 11.53 -3.66 -4.10
N ALA A 44 12.23 -2.69 -3.52
CA ALA A 44 11.66 -1.41 -3.14
C ALA A 44 11.32 -0.57 -4.39
N VAL A 45 12.18 -0.60 -5.42
CA VAL A 45 11.89 0.00 -6.74
C VAL A 45 10.64 -0.63 -7.37
N LEU A 46 10.53 -1.96 -7.36
CA LEU A 46 9.34 -2.67 -7.85
C LEU A 46 8.06 -2.20 -7.14
N ALA A 47 8.07 -2.16 -5.81
CA ALA A 47 6.93 -1.70 -5.03
C ALA A 47 6.57 -0.24 -5.34
N ALA A 48 7.56 0.65 -5.39
CA ALA A 48 7.34 2.07 -5.67
C ALA A 48 6.73 2.31 -7.06
N ARG A 49 7.25 1.64 -8.10
CA ARG A 49 6.72 1.74 -9.47
C ARG A 49 5.31 1.16 -9.58
N ALA A 50 5.08 -0.02 -8.99
CA ALA A 50 3.76 -0.65 -9.01
C ALA A 50 2.69 0.22 -8.33
N ILE A 51 3.03 0.81 -7.17
CA ILE A 51 2.13 1.73 -6.46
C ILE A 51 1.90 3.01 -7.28
N SER A 52 2.94 3.61 -7.85
CA SER A 52 2.80 4.82 -8.68
C SER A 52 1.88 4.56 -9.88
N GLN A 53 1.96 3.37 -10.48
CA GLN A 53 1.12 3.03 -11.63
C GLN A 53 -0.32 2.73 -11.22
N GLN A 54 -0.53 2.01 -10.12
CA GLN A 54 -1.85 1.60 -9.64
C GLN A 54 -2.62 2.76 -8.98
N PHE A 55 -1.92 3.69 -8.34
CA PHE A 55 -2.48 4.79 -7.56
C PHE A 55 -1.93 6.13 -8.05
N PRO A 56 -2.34 6.59 -9.26
CA PRO A 56 -1.79 7.79 -9.88
C PRO A 56 -2.07 9.09 -9.08
N GLN A 57 -2.97 9.08 -8.10
CA GLN A 57 -3.19 10.19 -7.17
C GLN A 57 -2.09 10.34 -6.10
N ILE A 58 -1.18 9.37 -5.97
CA ILE A 58 0.00 9.49 -5.11
C ILE A 58 1.06 10.30 -5.85
N ASN A 59 1.37 11.47 -5.30
CA ASN A 59 2.31 12.42 -5.93
C ASN A 59 3.70 12.39 -5.30
N GLU A 60 3.88 11.70 -4.17
CA GLU A 60 5.15 11.64 -3.45
C GLU A 60 5.35 10.26 -2.81
N ILE A 61 6.52 9.67 -3.07
CA ILE A 61 7.00 8.48 -2.38
C ILE A 61 8.41 8.76 -1.86
N GLY A 62 8.56 8.77 -0.54
CA GLY A 62 9.84 8.85 0.15
C GLY A 62 10.60 7.52 0.05
N GLY A 63 11.94 7.59 0.13
CA GLY A 63 12.82 6.42 -0.02
C GLY A 63 14.08 6.54 0.82
N VAL A 64 15.24 6.43 0.18
CA VAL A 64 16.55 6.45 0.87
C VAL A 64 16.82 7.78 1.56
N ARG A 65 17.12 7.72 2.85
CA ARG A 65 17.51 8.88 3.70
C ARG A 65 18.18 8.39 4.99
N PRO A 66 18.95 9.25 5.70
CA PRO A 66 19.33 8.97 7.08
C PRO A 66 18.09 8.75 7.95
N ASP A 67 18.10 7.68 8.73
CA ASP A 67 17.02 7.31 9.64
C ASP A 67 17.62 6.56 10.85
N SER A 68 16.89 6.60 11.97
CA SER A 68 17.17 5.84 13.18
C SER A 68 17.03 4.33 12.97
N LYS A 69 16.19 3.90 12.03
CA LYS A 69 16.01 2.50 11.63
C LYS A 69 16.80 2.20 10.35
N PRO A 70 17.25 0.95 10.15
CA PRO A 70 18.19 0.64 9.07
C PRO A 70 17.54 0.58 7.68
N TRP A 71 16.21 0.53 7.57
CA TRP A 71 15.54 0.21 6.31
C TRP A 71 15.63 1.32 5.26
N HIS A 72 15.28 2.56 5.60
CA HIS A 72 15.47 3.71 4.69
C HIS A 72 16.95 3.92 4.31
N PRO A 73 17.92 3.93 5.26
CA PRO A 73 19.35 4.04 4.91
C PRO A 73 19.85 2.94 3.98
N SER A 74 19.27 1.74 4.05
CA SER A 74 19.66 0.59 3.22
C SER A 74 18.89 0.48 1.90
N GLY A 75 17.96 1.41 1.63
CA GLY A 75 17.09 1.38 0.46
C GLY A 75 16.03 0.27 0.48
N LEU A 76 15.68 -0.23 1.66
CA LEU A 76 14.72 -1.32 1.85
C LEU A 76 13.32 -0.82 2.21
N ALA A 77 13.11 0.48 2.36
CA ALA A 77 11.81 1.03 2.72
C ALA A 77 11.41 2.22 1.84
N ILE A 78 10.09 2.35 1.65
CA ILE A 78 9.43 3.47 0.98
C ILE A 78 8.27 3.99 1.83
N ASP A 79 8.05 5.30 1.79
CA ASP A 79 6.92 5.98 2.45
C ASP A 79 6.00 6.56 1.39
N ILE A 80 4.78 6.03 1.30
CA ILE A 80 3.78 6.45 0.32
C ILE A 80 2.91 7.54 0.96
N MET A 81 3.14 8.80 0.58
CA MET A 81 2.47 9.94 1.20
C MET A 81 1.00 10.00 0.77
N ILE A 82 0.08 9.97 1.74
CA ILE A 82 -1.36 9.93 1.49
C ILE A 82 -1.91 11.36 1.43
N PRO A 83 -2.49 11.80 0.30
CA PRO A 83 -3.13 13.11 0.23
C PRO A 83 -4.34 13.17 1.17
N ASN A 84 -4.49 14.28 1.92
CA ASN A 84 -5.58 14.48 2.87
C ASN A 84 -5.75 13.31 3.86
N SER A 85 -4.65 12.75 4.36
CA SER A 85 -4.62 11.51 5.15
C SER A 85 -5.51 11.44 6.40
N GLY A 86 -5.95 12.59 6.93
CA GLY A 86 -6.90 12.68 8.04
C GLY A 86 -8.38 12.60 7.63
N SER A 87 -8.68 12.73 6.34
CA SER A 87 -10.03 12.64 5.78
C SER A 87 -10.48 11.18 5.60
N ALA A 88 -11.79 10.97 5.43
CA ALA A 88 -12.32 9.63 5.15
C ALA A 88 -11.77 9.07 3.82
N GLU A 89 -11.61 9.93 2.82
CA GLU A 89 -11.07 9.57 1.51
C GLU A 89 -9.60 9.21 1.59
N GLY A 90 -8.80 9.98 2.34
CA GLY A 90 -7.38 9.68 2.58
C GLY A 90 -7.20 8.37 3.34
N ILE A 91 -8.02 8.13 4.37
CA ILE A 91 -8.00 6.86 5.11
C ILE A 91 -8.34 5.69 4.19
N ALA A 92 -9.41 5.79 3.39
CA ALA A 92 -9.79 4.76 2.44
C ALA A 92 -8.70 4.49 1.40
N LEU A 93 -7.99 5.53 0.93
CA LEU A 93 -6.87 5.39 0.02
C LEU A 93 -5.69 4.64 0.68
N GLY A 94 -5.31 5.02 1.91
CA GLY A 94 -4.27 4.34 2.65
C GLY A 94 -4.61 2.85 2.90
N ASP A 95 -5.86 2.55 3.21
CA ASP A 95 -6.34 1.18 3.38
C ASP A 95 -6.24 0.37 2.08
N GLN A 96 -6.57 0.98 0.93
CA GLN A 96 -6.43 0.35 -0.39
C GLN A 96 -4.96 0.06 -0.73
N ILE A 97 -4.05 0.98 -0.45
CA ILE A 97 -2.61 0.82 -0.73
C ILE A 97 -2.02 -0.27 0.18
N MET A 98 -2.36 -0.26 1.47
CA MET A 98 -1.96 -1.33 2.40
C MET A 98 -2.47 -2.69 1.93
N ALA A 99 -3.75 -2.80 1.57
CA ALA A 99 -4.33 -4.04 1.08
C ALA A 99 -3.67 -4.51 -0.22
N TYR A 100 -3.36 -3.60 -1.14
CA TYR A 100 -2.64 -3.90 -2.39
C TYR A 100 -1.22 -4.42 -2.12
N ALA A 101 -0.49 -3.79 -1.19
CA ALA A 101 0.84 -4.24 -0.79
C ALA A 101 0.79 -5.66 -0.19
N MET A 102 -0.16 -5.91 0.71
CA MET A 102 -0.37 -7.22 1.33
C MET A 102 -0.77 -8.30 0.32
N ALA A 103 -1.65 -7.98 -0.63
CA ALA A 103 -2.05 -8.90 -1.70
C ALA A 103 -0.88 -9.29 -2.62
N ASN A 104 0.14 -8.44 -2.71
CA ASN A 104 1.35 -8.64 -3.51
C ASN A 104 2.59 -8.96 -2.65
N ALA A 105 2.40 -9.39 -1.40
CA ALA A 105 3.49 -9.54 -0.44
C ALA A 105 4.66 -10.40 -0.95
N ALA A 106 4.37 -11.57 -1.52
CA ALA A 106 5.40 -12.47 -2.06
C ALA A 106 6.20 -11.81 -3.20
N ARG A 107 5.51 -11.05 -4.04
CA ARG A 107 6.09 -10.39 -5.21
C ARG A 107 7.00 -9.23 -4.83
N PHE A 108 6.59 -8.42 -3.86
CA PHE A 108 7.42 -7.34 -3.34
C PHE A 108 8.53 -7.84 -2.41
N GLY A 109 8.53 -9.13 -2.05
CA GLY A 109 9.37 -9.63 -0.97
C GLY A 109 9.09 -8.86 0.32
N LEU A 110 7.81 -8.58 0.59
CA LEU A 110 7.35 -7.72 1.66
C LEU A 110 7.77 -8.27 3.03
N GLN A 111 8.40 -7.43 3.82
CA GLN A 111 8.64 -7.68 5.24
C GLN A 111 7.43 -7.23 6.04
N ASP A 112 6.99 -5.99 5.83
CA ASP A 112 5.87 -5.39 6.55
C ASP A 112 5.30 -4.16 5.84
N VAL A 113 4.07 -3.81 6.22
CA VAL A 113 3.43 -2.51 5.95
C VAL A 113 3.05 -1.87 7.28
N ILE A 114 3.28 -0.57 7.45
CA ILE A 114 2.76 0.19 8.59
C ILE A 114 1.74 1.21 8.10
N TRP A 115 0.54 1.15 8.67
CA TRP A 115 -0.51 2.13 8.42
C TRP A 115 -1.29 2.39 9.71
N ARG A 116 -1.43 3.67 10.09
CA ARG A 116 -2.20 4.16 11.24
C ARG A 116 -1.93 3.40 12.54
N GLY A 117 -0.66 3.19 12.84
CA GLY A 117 -0.19 2.56 14.07
C GLY A 117 -0.28 1.03 14.08
N THR A 118 -0.61 0.41 12.96
CA THR A 118 -0.70 -1.05 12.81
C THR A 118 0.39 -1.55 11.88
N TYR A 119 1.09 -2.59 12.34
CA TYR A 119 2.09 -3.36 11.60
C TYR A 119 1.41 -4.55 10.94
N TYR A 120 1.36 -4.60 9.62
CA TYR A 120 0.80 -5.68 8.84
C TYR A 120 1.92 -6.55 8.29
N THR A 121 1.89 -7.84 8.66
CA THR A 121 2.81 -8.85 8.15
C THR A 121 2.02 -10.04 7.63
N PRO A 122 2.65 -10.97 6.88
CA PRO A 122 2.01 -12.23 6.52
C PRO A 122 1.52 -13.06 7.74
N ALA A 123 2.05 -12.82 8.94
CA ALA A 123 1.60 -13.46 10.18
C ALA A 123 0.38 -12.78 10.82
N GLY A 124 -0.08 -11.64 10.29
CA GLY A 124 -1.23 -10.88 10.76
C GLY A 124 -0.88 -9.47 11.26
N PRO A 125 -1.90 -8.67 11.58
CA PRO A 125 -1.75 -7.31 12.08
C PRO A 125 -1.36 -7.28 13.57
N GLN A 126 -0.48 -6.36 13.94
CA GLN A 126 -0.04 -6.09 15.31
C GLN A 126 0.02 -4.58 15.56
N ALA A 127 -0.48 -4.11 16.71
CA ALA A 127 -0.32 -2.71 17.09
C ALA A 127 1.17 -2.40 17.29
N SER A 128 1.64 -1.32 16.68
CA SER A 128 3.07 -0.98 16.64
C SER A 128 3.42 0.25 17.49
N GLY A 129 2.47 1.17 17.65
CA GLY A 129 2.70 2.45 18.30
C GLY A 129 3.56 3.43 17.49
N TYR A 130 3.99 3.07 16.27
CA TYR A 130 4.90 3.90 15.44
C TYR A 130 4.23 5.08 14.72
N GLY A 131 2.95 5.36 14.96
CA GLY A 131 2.25 6.42 14.20
C GLY A 131 1.96 5.99 12.77
N HIS A 132 2.34 6.78 11.76
CA HIS A 132 2.01 6.56 10.33
C HIS A 132 0.55 6.88 9.97
N PHE A 133 0.09 8.07 10.36
CA PHE A 133 -1.27 8.53 10.05
C PHE A 133 -1.34 9.36 8.76
N ASP A 134 -0.19 9.71 8.18
CA ASP A 134 -0.02 10.53 6.99
C ASP A 134 0.58 9.80 5.78
N HIS A 135 1.20 8.64 6.00
CA HIS A 135 1.76 7.81 4.94
C HIS A 135 1.63 6.31 5.24
N VAL A 136 1.61 5.51 4.19
CA VAL A 136 1.78 4.05 4.28
C VAL A 136 3.27 3.74 4.14
N HIS A 137 3.86 3.09 5.14
CA HIS A 137 5.26 2.65 5.07
C HIS A 137 5.32 1.20 4.60
N ILE A 138 6.26 0.90 3.70
CA ILE A 138 6.52 -0.46 3.22
C ILE A 138 7.99 -0.78 3.44
N THR A 139 8.27 -1.89 4.12
CA THR A 139 9.61 -2.49 4.19
C THR A 139 9.65 -3.76 3.35
N VAL A 140 10.71 -3.93 2.57
CA VAL A 140 11.00 -5.15 1.81
C VAL A 140 12.19 -5.90 2.38
N THR A 141 12.23 -7.19 2.09
CA THR A 141 13.40 -8.05 2.30
C THR A 141 14.52 -7.68 1.33
N ARG A 142 15.76 -8.01 1.72
CA ARG A 142 16.91 -7.92 0.82
C ARG A 142 16.78 -8.84 -0.40
#